data_AF-A0A9P6TJM1-F1
#
_entry.id   AF-A0A9P6TJM1-F1
#
_cell.length_a   1.000
_cell.length_b   1.000
_cell.length_c   1.000
_cell.angle_alpha   90.00
_cell.angle_beta   90.00
_cell.angle_gamma   90.00
#
_symmetry.space_group_name_H-M   'P 1'
#
loop_
_entity.id
_entity.type
_entity.pdbx_description
1 polymer ?
#
loop_
_entity_poly.entity_id
_entity_poly.type
_entity_poly.pdbx_seq_one_letter_code
_entity_poly.pdbx_strand_id
1 'polypeptide(L)'
;MHYVEIEKRFIHMAPRGNPHYQLPKGFTRTLEKNKADRIMYSCPCCNDLMDKLEQLGPHLETNHSGLNESSKNDCEDDIVLDESDSEDELVPEPYTPGTIQLQIAETLHVSPRVTPLADSTNTSTTRGIKRRSYDDAVPYALKKQDKGSKEKIQALYITNSLDLRPLSIFDGQGYEENALANQDIINKLLSKHEIIQSIIPQKRHLDDVTDENKLCVKCIPKVHTTVENLIATSPYSNMLLQREFIRLEDNICGLMNKDLEVNPQIKYFTAIVLAGAIMINTKNNQAVMLNTIEVFGRTKTVDSHRESFGKLKSGIKTTSIPPPLKIPHHDVWPTVYNKGDGEKLVIGTQVSNVLVTSSIRLDQKLPPSVGGTTVHFQLPTIQHSLACQLFVDTESLASAMSMINNRSVNKVSNTGVIAQQFRQVRSNFHSPTTYSLCRASGPLTKSHTCQPYTIFTLNNHDRARISCAAIFKLIGLEVIQQGLDAKLQKSSVTAIANKATGKAKQIMTKILQLFEGDATTIPLLFNEGLNEQLSNLSNIILPSIVQANQG
;
A
#
# COMPACT_ATOMS: atom_id res chain seq x y z
N MET A 1 41.44 15.88 -9.97
CA MET A 1 41.30 14.42 -10.05
C MET A 1 39.86 14.06 -9.71
N HIS A 2 39.28 13.11 -10.42
CA HIS A 2 37.90 12.66 -10.26
C HIS A 2 37.91 11.27 -9.62
N TYR A 3 36.94 10.96 -8.76
CA TYR A 3 36.75 9.58 -8.30
C TYR A 3 35.28 9.17 -8.41
N VAL A 4 35.05 7.86 -8.51
CA VAL A 4 33.72 7.25 -8.50
C VAL A 4 33.46 6.61 -7.16
N GLU A 5 32.38 7.05 -6.53
CA GLU A 5 31.80 6.45 -5.34
C GLU A 5 30.81 5.36 -5.79
N ILE A 6 31.08 4.11 -5.41
CA ILE A 6 30.17 3.01 -5.71
C ILE A 6 29.12 2.93 -4.59
N GLU A 7 28.02 3.68 -4.74
CA GLU A 7 26.96 3.69 -3.73
C GLU A 7 25.98 2.50 -3.87
N LYS A 8 25.79 1.82 -2.74
CA LYS A 8 24.65 0.97 -2.31
C LYS A 8 24.22 -0.23 -3.18
N ARG A 9 24.82 -1.39 -2.90
CA ARG A 9 24.10 -2.68 -3.00
C ARG A 9 23.86 -3.26 -1.59
N PHE A 10 22.58 -3.24 -1.19
CA PHE A 10 21.94 -3.98 -0.10
C PHE A 10 22.43 -3.73 1.36
N ILE A 11 21.64 -2.97 2.12
CA ILE A 11 20.78 -3.40 3.27
C ILE A 11 20.04 -2.12 3.74
N HIS A 12 18.71 -2.16 3.80
CA HIS A 12 17.86 -1.06 4.28
C HIS A 12 17.64 -1.16 5.79
N MET A 13 18.21 -0.25 6.59
CA MET A 13 17.63 0.21 7.85
C MET A 13 17.91 1.72 8.10
N ALA A 14 16.81 2.49 8.09
CA ALA A 14 16.52 3.72 8.87
C ALA A 14 17.32 5.04 8.62
N PRO A 15 16.90 6.22 9.18
CA PRO A 15 16.39 7.34 8.37
C PRO A 15 17.07 8.73 8.61
N ARG A 16 16.98 9.61 7.59
CA ARG A 16 17.17 11.10 7.59
C ARG A 16 18.56 11.68 7.93
N GLY A 17 19.02 12.60 7.06
CA GLY A 17 20.08 13.60 7.28
C GLY A 17 21.49 13.03 7.40
N ASN A 18 22.31 13.00 6.35
CA ASN A 18 23.17 14.12 5.94
C ASN A 18 23.95 13.69 4.67
N PRO A 19 24.26 14.58 3.71
CA PRO A 19 25.40 14.39 2.84
C PRO A 19 26.43 15.49 3.15
N HIS A 20 27.38 15.19 4.03
CA HIS A 20 28.65 15.90 4.05
C HIS A 20 29.78 14.88 4.07
N TYR A 21 30.07 14.32 2.89
CA TYR A 21 31.31 13.61 2.65
C TYR A 21 32.43 14.65 2.66
N GLN A 22 33.34 14.59 3.64
CA GLN A 22 34.57 15.38 3.58
C GLN A 22 35.44 14.81 2.46
N LEU A 23 35.23 15.33 1.26
CA LEU A 23 36.09 15.06 0.11
C LEU A 23 37.53 15.42 0.50
N PRO A 24 38.52 14.52 0.27
CA PRO A 24 39.91 14.91 0.36
C PRO A 24 40.15 16.14 -0.53
N LYS A 25 40.86 17.14 -0.01
CA LYS A 25 41.11 18.41 -0.74
C LYS A 25 41.69 18.11 -2.13
N GLY A 26 41.05 18.63 -3.19
CA GLY A 26 41.48 18.46 -4.58
C GLY A 26 40.74 17.39 -5.39
N PHE A 27 39.74 16.72 -4.80
CA PHE A 27 38.93 15.70 -5.48
C PHE A 27 37.49 16.14 -5.70
N THR A 28 36.91 15.77 -6.84
CA THR A 28 35.48 15.97 -7.17
C THR A 28 34.81 14.62 -7.47
N ARG A 29 33.54 14.47 -7.07
CA ARG A 29 32.74 13.25 -7.28
C ARG A 29 32.24 13.18 -8.72
N THR A 30 32.32 12.01 -9.34
CA THR A 30 31.64 11.71 -10.62
C THR A 30 30.84 10.41 -10.52
N LEU A 31 29.71 10.35 -11.22
CA LEU A 31 28.86 9.14 -11.33
C LEU A 31 29.27 8.25 -12.50
N GLU A 32 30.17 8.75 -13.35
CA GLU A 32 30.64 8.06 -14.55
C GLU A 32 31.93 7.28 -14.25
N LYS A 33 31.82 5.95 -14.12
CA LYS A 33 32.94 5.04 -13.76
C LYS A 33 34.18 5.21 -14.65
N ASN A 34 33.96 5.49 -15.93
CA ASN A 34 34.98 5.71 -16.96
C ASN A 34 35.65 7.10 -16.91
N LYS A 35 35.11 8.04 -16.14
CA LYS A 35 35.68 9.39 -15.94
C LYS A 35 36.35 9.56 -14.58
N ALA A 36 36.54 8.49 -13.82
CA ALA A 36 37.20 8.53 -12.53
C ALA A 36 38.65 8.08 -12.60
N ASP A 37 39.51 8.88 -11.98
CA ASP A 37 40.92 8.57 -11.75
C ASP A 37 41.08 7.53 -10.61
N ARG A 38 40.13 7.45 -9.67
CA ARG A 38 40.12 6.50 -8.54
C ARG A 38 38.72 6.00 -8.19
N ILE A 39 38.63 4.84 -7.55
CA ILE A 39 37.37 4.30 -6.99
C ILE A 39 37.51 4.30 -5.47
N MET A 40 36.51 4.84 -4.76
CA MET A 40 36.47 4.88 -3.30
C MET A 40 35.22 4.14 -2.80
N TYR A 41 35.35 3.49 -1.65
CA TYR A 41 34.29 2.72 -0.98
C TYR A 41 33.88 3.43 0.31
N SER A 42 32.60 3.71 0.47
CA SER A 42 32.06 4.38 1.66
C SER A 42 31.54 3.37 2.68
N CYS A 43 31.83 3.59 3.97
CA CYS A 43 31.13 2.87 5.03
C CYS A 43 29.64 3.27 5.05
N PRO A 44 28.69 2.33 5.14
CA PRO A 44 27.26 2.66 5.26
C PRO A 44 26.88 3.19 6.66
N CYS A 45 27.73 2.99 7.67
CA CYS A 45 27.44 3.30 9.07
C CYS A 45 28.12 4.59 9.56
N CYS A 46 29.07 5.14 8.82
CA CYS A 46 29.80 6.36 9.17
C CYS A 46 30.29 7.10 7.91
N ASN A 47 31.01 8.21 8.08
CA ASN A 47 31.48 9.06 6.96
C ASN A 47 32.84 8.66 6.38
N ASP A 48 33.38 7.48 6.73
CA ASP A 48 34.71 7.05 6.29
C ASP A 48 34.71 6.54 4.83
N LEU A 49 35.78 6.89 4.12
CA LEU A 49 36.06 6.48 2.74
C LEU A 49 37.35 5.66 2.68
N MET A 50 37.29 4.54 1.98
CA MET A 50 38.40 3.60 1.79
C MET A 50 38.80 3.51 0.33
N ASP A 51 40.09 3.36 0.08
CA ASP A 51 40.64 3.22 -1.26
C ASP A 51 40.60 1.77 -1.77
N LYS A 52 40.37 0.80 -0.88
CA LYS A 52 40.23 -0.63 -1.20
C LYS A 52 39.02 -1.25 -0.52
N LEU A 53 38.29 -2.10 -1.24
CA LEU A 53 37.11 -2.80 -0.72
C LEU A 53 37.41 -3.69 0.48
N GLU A 54 38.61 -4.29 0.51
CA GLU A 54 39.07 -5.19 1.57
C GLU A 54 39.15 -4.52 2.94
N GLN A 55 39.25 -3.18 2.99
CA GLN A 55 39.29 -2.41 4.23
C GLN A 55 37.89 -2.23 4.85
N LEU A 56 36.82 -2.45 4.08
CA LEU A 56 35.45 -2.20 4.50
C LEU A 56 34.97 -3.25 5.52
N GLY A 57 35.33 -4.52 5.33
CA GLY A 57 34.97 -5.61 6.25
C GLY A 57 35.51 -5.39 7.67
N PRO A 58 36.84 -5.26 7.85
CA PRO A 58 37.45 -5.03 9.16
C PRO A 58 36.95 -3.76 9.86
N HIS A 59 36.65 -2.71 9.10
CA HIS A 59 36.08 -1.48 9.66
C HIS A 59 34.65 -1.68 10.18
N LEU A 60 33.80 -2.42 9.46
CA LEU A 60 32.45 -2.74 9.91
C LEU A 60 32.45 -3.61 11.17
N GLU A 61 33.38 -4.57 11.25
CA GLU A 61 33.56 -5.40 12.42
C GLU A 61 34.08 -4.57 13.60
N THR A 62 35.19 -3.86 13.44
CA THR A 62 35.83 -3.16 14.57
C THR A 62 34.98 -2.00 15.13
N ASN A 63 34.27 -1.26 14.27
CA ASN A 63 33.60 -0.02 14.67
C ASN A 63 32.08 -0.15 14.80
N HIS A 64 31.47 -1.23 14.32
CA HIS A 64 30.01 -1.36 14.25
C HIS A 64 29.45 -2.72 14.72
N SER A 65 30.27 -3.69 15.16
CA SER A 65 29.79 -4.99 15.67
C SER A 65 29.41 -5.00 17.16
N GLY A 66 28.68 -3.99 17.63
CA GLY A 66 28.17 -3.89 19.01
C GLY A 66 26.74 -4.42 19.22
N LEU A 67 26.14 -5.04 18.21
CA LEU A 67 24.74 -5.49 18.25
C LEU A 67 24.67 -6.99 17.95
N ASN A 68 25.02 -7.84 18.93
CA ASN A 68 24.50 -9.20 19.15
C ASN A 68 25.43 -10.04 20.06
N GLU A 69 25.33 -9.85 21.38
CA GLU A 69 25.72 -10.90 22.33
C GLU A 69 24.74 -10.92 23.52
N SER A 70 23.61 -11.59 23.35
CA SER A 70 22.80 -12.11 24.46
C SER A 70 21.76 -13.13 23.98
N SER A 71 22.20 -14.32 23.57
CA SER A 71 21.39 -15.55 23.68
C SER A 71 22.18 -16.79 23.26
N LYS A 72 22.98 -17.31 24.19
CA LYS A 72 23.31 -18.74 24.26
C LYS A 72 23.00 -19.19 25.68
N ASN A 73 22.26 -20.30 25.80
CA ASN A 73 21.85 -21.04 27.01
C ASN A 73 20.61 -20.40 27.69
N ASP A 74 19.51 -21.07 28.05
CA ASP A 74 19.23 -22.49 28.26
C ASP A 74 17.81 -22.89 27.82
N CYS A 75 17.64 -24.20 27.66
CA CYS A 75 16.39 -24.93 27.52
C CYS A 75 15.74 -25.20 28.88
N GLU A 76 14.40 -25.09 28.96
CA GLU A 76 13.42 -26.01 29.57
C GLU A 76 12.16 -25.28 30.07
N ASP A 77 11.02 -25.81 29.60
CA ASP A 77 9.70 -25.97 30.21
C ASP A 77 8.84 -24.83 30.80
N ASP A 78 7.55 -25.09 30.55
CA ASP A 78 6.33 -24.69 31.23
C ASP A 78 5.60 -23.37 30.91
N ILE A 79 4.43 -23.60 30.32
CA ILE A 79 3.32 -22.70 30.07
C ILE A 79 2.67 -22.37 31.42
N VAL A 80 2.71 -21.10 31.82
CA VAL A 80 1.74 -20.54 32.76
C VAL A 80 1.28 -19.18 32.22
N LEU A 81 -0.04 -19.04 32.09
CA LEU A 81 -0.75 -17.80 31.85
C LEU A 81 -0.75 -16.99 33.15
N ASP A 82 -0.33 -15.71 33.13
CA ASP A 82 -1.10 -14.67 33.83
C ASP A 82 -0.79 -13.24 33.39
N GLU A 83 -1.79 -12.40 33.61
CA GLU A 83 -1.93 -10.97 33.36
C GLU A 83 -0.97 -10.09 34.19
N SER A 84 -0.54 -8.94 33.65
CA SER A 84 -0.60 -7.63 34.33
C SER A 84 0.05 -6.50 33.52
N ASP A 85 -0.61 -5.34 33.62
CA ASP A 85 -0.20 -4.01 33.16
C ASP A 85 1.13 -3.53 33.76
N SER A 86 1.86 -2.71 33.00
CA SER A 86 2.46 -1.48 33.54
C SER A 86 2.91 -0.55 32.40
N GLU A 87 2.41 0.68 32.47
CA GLU A 87 2.87 1.86 31.73
C GLU A 87 4.33 2.18 32.09
N ASP A 88 5.10 2.71 31.14
CA ASP A 88 6.24 3.56 31.48
C ASP A 88 6.48 4.66 30.45
N GLU A 89 6.62 5.85 31.02
CA GLU A 89 6.71 7.19 30.48
C GLU A 89 8.20 7.54 30.29
N LEU A 90 8.61 8.06 29.12
CA LEU A 90 9.95 8.63 28.95
C LEU A 90 9.93 9.98 28.21
N VAL A 91 10.45 10.96 28.95
CA VAL A 91 10.64 12.40 28.68
C VAL A 91 11.74 12.64 27.63
N PRO A 92 11.66 13.67 26.78
CA PRO A 92 12.70 14.02 25.82
C PRO A 92 13.70 15.05 26.36
N GLU A 93 15.00 14.86 26.05
CA GLU A 93 16.07 15.85 26.29
C GLU A 93 16.51 16.59 25.00
N PRO A 94 17.13 17.78 25.11
CA PRO A 94 17.01 18.85 24.13
C PRO A 94 18.19 18.91 23.15
N TYR A 95 17.92 19.38 21.92
CA TYR A 95 18.93 19.66 20.90
C TYR A 95 19.00 21.17 20.59
N THR A 96 20.21 21.71 20.63
CA THR A 96 20.54 23.11 20.31
C THR A 96 20.85 23.28 18.81
N PRO A 97 20.44 24.39 18.15
CA PRO A 97 20.71 24.59 16.74
C PRO A 97 22.03 25.34 16.50
N GLY A 98 22.91 24.73 15.71
CA GLY A 98 24.08 25.38 15.11
C GLY A 98 23.70 26.21 13.87
N THR A 99 24.18 27.45 13.85
CA THR A 99 24.01 28.46 12.81
C THR A 99 24.69 28.07 11.49
N ILE A 100 23.97 28.13 10.37
CA ILE A 100 24.58 28.12 9.02
C ILE A 100 24.04 29.31 8.22
N GLN A 101 24.96 30.20 7.84
CA GLN A 101 24.75 31.29 6.88
C GLN A 101 24.52 30.73 5.47
N LEU A 102 23.46 31.19 4.81
CA LEU A 102 23.22 30.97 3.39
C LEU A 102 23.72 32.16 2.59
N GLN A 103 24.70 31.92 1.72
CA GLN A 103 25.11 32.85 0.67
C GLN A 103 24.04 32.90 -0.44
N ILE A 104 23.69 34.13 -0.80
CA ILE A 104 22.77 34.49 -1.88
C ILE A 104 23.48 34.28 -3.22
N ALA A 105 22.78 33.69 -4.19
CA ALA A 105 23.10 33.85 -5.60
C ALA A 105 21.82 33.99 -6.45
N GLU A 106 21.75 35.17 -7.06
CA GLU A 106 21.16 35.54 -8.35
C GLU A 106 19.63 35.49 -8.58
N THR A 107 19.11 36.71 -8.59
CA THR A 107 17.84 37.24 -9.07
C THR A 107 17.43 36.78 -10.48
N LEU A 108 16.23 36.21 -10.59
CA LEU A 108 15.40 36.24 -11.80
C LEU A 108 14.35 37.35 -11.63
N HIS A 109 14.55 38.46 -12.33
CA HIS A 109 13.60 39.56 -12.42
C HIS A 109 12.38 39.14 -13.24
N VAL A 110 11.22 39.02 -12.60
CA VAL A 110 9.91 39.04 -13.27
C VAL A 110 9.15 40.25 -12.71
N SER A 111 8.97 41.28 -13.54
CA SER A 111 8.12 42.43 -13.19
C SER A 111 6.65 42.06 -13.35
N PRO A 112 5.80 42.19 -12.31
CA PRO A 112 4.36 42.18 -12.51
C PRO A 112 3.90 43.59 -12.89
N ARG A 113 3.38 43.72 -14.11
CA ARG A 113 2.72 44.93 -14.60
C ARG A 113 1.34 45.03 -13.94
N VAL A 114 1.21 45.87 -12.92
CA VAL A 114 -0.09 46.19 -12.30
C VAL A 114 -0.79 47.24 -13.16
N THR A 115 -2.02 46.94 -13.58
CA THR A 115 -2.92 47.91 -14.23
C THR A 115 -3.63 48.71 -13.14
N PRO A 116 -3.63 50.05 -13.17
CA PRO A 116 -4.32 50.84 -12.15
C PRO A 116 -5.83 50.88 -12.46
N LEU A 117 -6.66 50.56 -11.45
CA LEU A 117 -8.08 50.89 -11.46
C LEU A 117 -8.28 52.19 -10.67
N ALA A 118 -9.18 53.02 -11.18
CA ALA A 118 -9.30 54.45 -10.99
C ALA A 118 -9.43 54.98 -9.55
N ASP A 119 -8.97 56.24 -9.41
CA ASP A 119 -9.09 57.13 -8.27
C ASP A 119 -10.52 57.32 -7.76
N SER A 120 -10.65 57.35 -6.43
CA SER A 120 -11.58 58.26 -5.77
C SER A 120 -10.89 58.83 -4.53
N THR A 121 -10.49 60.08 -4.64
CA THR A 121 -9.97 60.94 -3.58
C THR A 121 -10.95 61.07 -2.41
N ASN A 122 -10.47 60.95 -1.17
CA ASN A 122 -10.71 61.96 -0.13
C ASN A 122 -9.87 61.74 1.15
N THR A 123 -9.11 62.79 1.46
CA THR A 123 -8.76 63.36 2.78
C THR A 123 -8.02 62.51 3.82
N SER A 124 -6.80 62.97 4.07
CA SER A 124 -5.89 62.67 5.16
C SER A 124 -6.56 62.64 6.55
N THR A 125 -6.52 61.48 7.17
CA THR A 125 -6.54 61.29 8.62
C THR A 125 -5.54 60.18 8.92
N THR A 126 -4.72 60.36 9.94
CA THR A 126 -3.75 59.39 10.47
C THR A 126 -4.45 58.05 10.78
N ARG A 127 -4.54 57.17 9.77
CA ARG A 127 -5.10 55.82 9.93
C ARG A 127 -4.07 54.97 10.66
N GLY A 128 -4.32 54.65 11.92
CA GLY A 128 -3.73 53.46 12.52
C GLY A 128 -3.95 52.28 11.58
N ILE A 129 -2.89 51.55 11.26
CA ILE A 129 -2.93 50.38 10.37
C ILE A 129 -3.92 49.38 10.99
N LYS A 130 -5.16 49.35 10.48
CA LYS A 130 -6.24 48.54 11.03
C LYS A 130 -6.06 47.12 10.51
N ARG A 131 -5.37 46.30 11.30
CA ARG A 131 -5.08 44.90 10.96
C ARG A 131 -6.36 44.07 10.89
N ARG A 132 -6.43 43.14 9.94
CA ARG A 132 -7.55 42.19 9.88
C ARG A 132 -7.51 41.25 11.08
N SER A 133 -8.68 41.01 11.65
CA SER A 133 -8.85 40.00 12.70
C SER A 133 -8.61 38.60 12.12
N TYR A 134 -8.43 37.59 12.97
CA TYR A 134 -8.34 36.19 12.51
C TYR A 134 -9.55 35.79 11.64
N ASP A 135 -10.75 36.22 12.05
CA ASP A 135 -12.01 35.87 11.40
C ASP A 135 -12.23 36.63 10.08
N ASP A 136 -11.50 37.73 9.87
CA ASP A 136 -11.50 38.49 8.59
C ASP A 136 -10.34 38.07 7.68
N ALA A 137 -9.19 37.74 8.25
CA ALA A 137 -7.98 37.39 7.53
C ALA A 137 -8.09 36.04 6.80
N VAL A 138 -8.78 35.05 7.40
CA VAL A 138 -8.97 33.74 6.76
C VAL A 138 -9.89 33.84 5.53
N PRO A 139 -11.09 34.46 5.60
CA PRO A 139 -11.89 34.72 4.40
C PRO A 139 -11.17 35.61 3.38
N TYR A 140 -10.39 36.60 3.82
CA TYR A 140 -9.61 37.45 2.92
C TYR A 140 -8.59 36.64 2.11
N ALA A 141 -7.76 35.82 2.77
CA ALA A 141 -6.74 34.99 2.13
C ALA A 141 -7.33 34.00 1.11
N LEU A 142 -8.59 33.58 1.33
CA LEU A 142 -9.33 32.68 0.44
C LEU A 142 -10.23 33.41 -0.57
N LYS A 143 -10.15 34.75 -0.66
CA LYS A 143 -10.99 35.61 -1.52
C LYS A 143 -12.50 35.41 -1.31
N LYS A 144 -12.90 35.24 -0.05
CA LYS A 144 -14.28 35.01 0.41
C LYS A 144 -14.84 36.15 1.29
N GLN A 145 -14.16 37.29 1.35
CA GLN A 145 -14.58 38.44 2.17
C GLN A 145 -15.97 39.00 1.81
N ASP A 146 -16.36 38.93 0.53
CA ASP A 146 -17.63 39.47 0.02
C ASP A 146 -18.74 38.40 -0.05
N LYS A 147 -18.49 37.21 0.49
CA LYS A 147 -19.45 36.09 0.51
C LYS A 147 -20.31 36.11 1.77
N GLY A 148 -21.39 35.34 1.77
CA GLY A 148 -22.31 35.22 2.90
C GLY A 148 -21.62 34.64 4.15
N SER A 149 -22.28 34.79 5.30
CA SER A 149 -21.79 34.30 6.61
C SER A 149 -21.44 32.81 6.56
N LYS A 150 -22.25 32.00 5.87
CA LYS A 150 -22.04 30.56 5.71
C LYS A 150 -20.72 30.23 5.00
N GLU A 151 -20.36 30.92 3.92
CA GLU A 151 -19.09 30.67 3.21
C GLU A 151 -17.86 31.13 4.01
N LYS A 152 -17.99 32.20 4.81
CA LYS A 152 -16.93 32.67 5.71
C LYS A 152 -16.65 31.67 6.84
N ILE A 153 -17.70 31.13 7.45
CA ILE A 153 -17.54 30.11 8.51
C ILE A 153 -16.98 28.81 7.91
N GLN A 154 -17.40 28.41 6.70
CA GLN A 154 -16.82 27.25 6.01
C GLN A 154 -15.31 27.44 5.76
N ALA A 155 -14.89 28.64 5.35
CA ALA A 155 -13.48 28.97 5.17
C ALA A 155 -12.68 28.79 6.46
N LEU A 156 -13.19 29.33 7.58
CA LEU A 156 -12.58 29.16 8.90
C LEU A 156 -12.46 27.69 9.33
N TYR A 157 -13.48 26.86 9.05
CA TYR A 157 -13.46 25.44 9.39
C TYR A 157 -12.42 24.66 8.58
N ILE A 158 -12.35 24.86 7.27
CA ILE A 158 -11.37 24.19 6.39
C ILE A 158 -9.95 24.56 6.82
N THR A 159 -9.69 25.85 7.05
CA THR A 159 -8.40 26.35 7.49
C THR A 159 -7.97 25.73 8.81
N ASN A 160 -8.89 25.60 9.78
CA ASN A 160 -8.60 24.91 11.05
C ASN A 160 -8.38 23.40 10.88
N SER A 161 -9.13 22.74 9.98
CA SER A 161 -9.03 21.28 9.75
C SER A 161 -7.72 20.89 9.07
N LEU A 162 -7.12 21.80 8.31
CA LEU A 162 -5.83 21.62 7.65
C LEU A 162 -4.65 22.14 8.50
N ASP A 163 -4.91 22.53 9.75
CA ASP A 163 -3.94 23.16 10.67
C ASP A 163 -3.17 24.33 10.03
N LEU A 164 -3.92 25.15 9.28
CA LEU A 164 -3.43 26.37 8.67
C LEU A 164 -3.76 27.57 9.54
N ARG A 165 -2.85 28.56 9.54
CA ARG A 165 -2.98 29.81 10.27
C ARG A 165 -2.77 30.98 9.32
N PRO A 166 -3.54 32.07 9.47
CA PRO A 166 -3.33 33.27 8.70
C PRO A 166 -2.09 34.04 9.19
N LEU A 167 -1.37 34.63 8.25
CA LEU A 167 -0.27 35.56 8.48
C LEU A 167 -0.51 36.83 7.65
N SER A 168 -0.14 37.98 8.19
CA SER A 168 -0.18 39.27 7.49
C SER A 168 1.15 39.49 6.78
N ILE A 169 1.09 39.93 5.53
CA ILE A 169 2.24 40.38 4.74
C ILE A 169 1.97 41.84 4.39
N PHE A 170 2.89 42.74 4.75
CA PHE A 170 2.78 44.14 4.38
C PHE A 170 3.61 44.44 3.13
N ASP A 171 2.99 45.06 2.15
CA ASP A 171 3.73 45.55 0.98
C ASP A 171 4.52 46.84 1.30
N GLY A 172 5.34 47.30 0.35
CA GLY A 172 6.14 48.52 0.52
C GLY A 172 5.33 49.81 0.67
N GLN A 173 4.02 49.75 0.50
CA GLN A 173 3.08 50.86 0.68
C GLN A 173 2.29 50.73 2.00
N GLY A 174 2.52 49.66 2.77
CA GLY A 174 1.87 49.40 4.05
C GLY A 174 0.49 48.74 3.95
N TYR A 175 0.11 48.22 2.77
CA TYR A 175 -1.13 47.46 2.61
C TYR A 175 -0.96 46.03 3.13
N GLU A 176 -1.96 45.57 3.88
CA GLU A 176 -2.00 44.22 4.42
C GLU A 176 -2.57 43.23 3.40
N GLU A 177 -1.79 42.23 3.04
CA GLU A 177 -2.23 41.00 2.41
C GLU A 177 -2.23 39.85 3.42
N ASN A 178 -3.12 38.87 3.27
CA ASN A 178 -3.16 37.70 4.16
C ASN A 178 -2.89 36.41 3.39
N ALA A 179 -2.02 35.56 3.94
CA ALA A 179 -1.72 34.23 3.44
C ALA A 179 -1.98 33.18 4.52
N LEU A 180 -2.13 31.91 4.12
CA LEU A 180 -2.30 30.78 5.03
C LEU A 180 -1.07 29.87 4.99
N ALA A 181 -0.53 29.53 6.16
CA ALA A 181 0.56 28.57 6.28
C ALA A 181 0.45 27.79 7.60
N ASN A 182 1.18 26.68 7.71
CA ASN A 182 1.29 25.98 8.99
C ASN A 182 2.11 26.82 10.00
N GLN A 183 1.81 26.68 11.30
CA GLN A 183 2.44 27.45 12.38
C GLN A 183 3.97 27.37 12.34
N ASP A 184 4.55 26.21 12.00
CA ASP A 184 6.01 26.04 11.92
C ASP A 184 6.64 26.88 10.81
N ILE A 185 5.93 27.01 9.68
CA ILE A 185 6.37 27.84 8.55
C ILE A 185 6.26 29.32 8.92
N ILE A 186 5.17 29.71 9.58
CA ILE A 186 4.99 31.08 10.06
C ILE A 186 6.12 31.46 11.03
N ASN A 187 6.43 30.60 12.01
CA ASN A 187 7.51 30.85 12.97
C ASN A 187 8.89 30.99 12.28
N LYS A 188 9.15 30.20 11.23
CA LYS A 188 10.37 30.32 10.41
C LYS A 188 10.43 31.61 9.58
N LEU A 189 9.29 32.13 9.14
CA LEU A 189 9.20 33.35 8.36
C LEU A 189 9.30 34.60 9.23
N LEU A 190 8.65 34.59 10.40
CA LEU A 190 8.71 35.69 11.38
C LEU A 190 10.13 35.96 11.88
N SER A 191 10.97 34.92 11.98
CA SER A 191 12.36 35.08 12.40
C SER A 191 13.27 35.70 11.33
N LYS A 192 12.80 35.85 10.09
CA LYS A 192 13.60 36.31 8.94
C LYS A 192 13.08 37.56 8.26
N HIS A 193 11.81 37.91 8.46
CA HIS A 193 11.13 38.97 7.72
C HIS A 193 10.22 39.80 8.62
N GLU A 194 10.58 41.06 8.85
CA GLU A 194 9.80 42.02 9.65
C GLU A 194 8.47 42.42 8.98
N ILE A 195 8.38 42.25 7.65
CA ILE A 195 7.16 42.51 6.87
C ILE A 195 6.07 41.43 7.07
N ILE A 196 6.41 40.31 7.71
CA ILE A 196 5.48 39.23 8.00
C ILE A 196 5.09 39.29 9.48
N GLN A 197 3.80 39.20 9.78
CA GLN A 197 3.28 39.20 11.14
C GLN A 197 2.27 38.06 11.36
N SER A 198 2.31 37.47 12.55
CA SER A 198 1.36 36.42 12.94
C SER A 198 0.01 37.01 13.28
N ILE A 199 -1.06 36.36 12.88
CA ILE A 199 -2.42 36.68 13.33
C ILE A 199 -2.86 35.62 14.33
N ILE A 200 -2.95 36.03 15.59
CA ILE A 200 -3.27 35.13 16.70
C ILE A 200 -4.78 34.87 16.73
N PRO A 201 -5.23 33.60 16.87
CA PRO A 201 -6.63 33.30 17.07
C PRO A 201 -7.15 33.98 18.34
N GLN A 202 -8.21 34.78 18.23
CA GLN A 202 -8.90 35.27 19.43
C GLN A 202 -9.74 34.13 20.03
N LYS A 203 -9.66 33.98 21.37
CA LYS A 203 -10.44 33.01 22.13
C LYS A 203 -11.91 33.41 22.03
N ARG A 204 -12.70 32.68 21.24
CA ARG A 204 -14.14 32.96 21.06
C ARG A 204 -14.88 32.77 22.38
N HIS A 205 -15.65 33.78 22.82
CA HIS A 205 -16.60 33.60 23.92
C HIS A 205 -17.71 32.66 23.43
N LEU A 206 -18.13 31.71 24.26
CA LEU A 206 -19.09 30.68 23.89
C LEU A 206 -20.51 31.25 23.58
N ASP A 207 -20.73 32.53 23.89
CA ASP A 207 -22.05 33.18 23.91
C ASP A 207 -22.38 34.03 22.67
N ASP A 208 -21.41 34.29 21.76
CA ASP A 208 -21.65 35.10 20.54
C ASP A 208 -22.22 34.29 19.35
N VAL A 209 -22.53 33.00 19.56
CA VAL A 209 -23.10 32.14 18.51
C VAL A 209 -24.62 32.19 18.61
N THR A 210 -25.24 33.16 17.95
CA THR A 210 -26.69 33.12 17.68
C THR A 210 -27.07 31.82 16.97
N ASP A 211 -28.24 31.26 17.28
CA ASP A 211 -28.69 29.94 16.80
C ASP A 211 -28.71 29.79 15.26
N GLU A 212 -28.62 30.89 14.51
CA GLU A 212 -28.49 30.91 13.04
C GLU A 212 -27.07 30.60 12.52
N ASN A 213 -26.04 30.74 13.36
CA ASN A 213 -24.62 30.52 13.01
C ASN A 213 -24.07 29.16 13.48
N LYS A 214 -24.90 28.29 14.07
CA LYS A 214 -24.54 26.89 14.28
C LYS A 214 -24.52 26.18 12.93
N LEU A 215 -23.33 26.08 12.32
CA LEU A 215 -23.09 25.11 11.25
C LEU A 215 -23.45 23.73 11.79
N CYS A 216 -24.63 23.24 11.45
CA CYS A 216 -24.98 21.86 11.67
C CYS A 216 -23.91 21.00 11.01
N VAL A 217 -23.21 20.17 11.79
CA VAL A 217 -22.18 19.23 11.30
C VAL A 217 -22.74 18.32 10.18
N LYS A 218 -24.06 18.14 10.11
CA LYS A 218 -24.75 17.40 9.02
C LYS A 218 -25.01 18.23 7.76
N CYS A 219 -24.90 19.55 7.80
CA CYS A 219 -25.17 20.49 6.70
C CYS A 219 -23.89 21.05 6.05
N ILE A 220 -22.71 20.67 6.53
CA ILE A 220 -21.42 20.92 5.86
C ILE A 220 -21.38 20.02 4.61
N PRO A 221 -21.16 20.56 3.40
CA PRO A 221 -20.90 19.73 2.24
C PRO A 221 -19.65 18.89 2.56
N LYS A 222 -19.78 17.56 2.62
CA LYS A 222 -18.62 16.68 2.68
C LYS A 222 -17.75 17.05 1.48
N VAL A 223 -16.56 17.61 1.73
CA VAL A 223 -15.57 17.75 0.67
C VAL A 223 -15.28 16.32 0.23
N HIS A 224 -15.79 15.96 -0.94
CA HIS A 224 -15.50 14.67 -1.54
C HIS A 224 -14.01 14.65 -1.84
N THR A 225 -13.26 13.76 -1.19
CA THR A 225 -11.86 13.55 -1.51
C THR A 225 -11.79 13.08 -2.97
N THR A 226 -11.30 13.94 -3.86
CA THR A 226 -10.98 13.52 -5.22
C THR A 226 -9.77 12.58 -5.20
N VAL A 227 -9.60 11.75 -6.21
CA VAL A 227 -8.46 10.82 -6.27
C VAL A 227 -7.13 11.59 -6.30
N GLU A 228 -7.09 12.76 -6.91
CA GLU A 228 -5.92 13.63 -6.98
C GLU A 228 -5.55 14.17 -5.59
N ASN A 229 -6.54 14.65 -4.84
CA ASN A 229 -6.34 15.12 -3.47
C ASN A 229 -5.86 13.96 -2.57
N LEU A 230 -6.48 12.78 -2.70
CA LEU A 230 -6.07 11.59 -1.97
C LEU A 230 -4.60 11.24 -2.27
N ILE A 231 -4.23 11.21 -3.55
CA ILE A 231 -2.86 10.91 -3.99
C ILE A 231 -1.87 11.92 -3.40
N ALA A 232 -2.20 13.21 -3.45
CA ALA A 232 -1.34 14.28 -2.95
C ALA A 232 -1.15 14.22 -1.43
N THR A 233 -2.18 13.86 -0.66
CA THR A 233 -2.14 13.81 0.82
C THR A 233 -1.77 12.43 1.37
N SER A 234 -1.62 11.42 0.51
CA SER A 234 -1.36 10.04 0.96
C SER A 234 0.01 9.91 1.63
N PRO A 235 0.16 9.01 2.64
CA PRO A 235 1.48 8.62 3.15
C PRO A 235 2.42 8.06 2.08
N TYR A 236 1.88 7.67 0.93
CA TYR A 236 2.61 7.08 -0.21
C TYR A 236 2.63 8.01 -1.44
N SER A 237 2.35 9.31 -1.26
CA SER A 237 2.21 10.30 -2.34
C SER A 237 3.36 10.27 -3.35
N ASN A 238 4.61 10.18 -2.89
CA ASN A 238 5.79 10.12 -3.77
C ASN A 238 5.75 8.97 -4.79
N MET A 239 5.18 7.82 -4.42
CA MET A 239 5.05 6.66 -5.32
C MET A 239 3.80 6.78 -6.19
N LEU A 240 2.71 7.32 -5.64
CA LEU A 240 1.42 7.46 -6.32
C LEU A 240 1.45 8.56 -7.39
N LEU A 241 2.15 9.67 -7.15
CA LEU A 241 2.30 10.78 -8.09
C LEU A 241 3.07 10.41 -9.36
N GLN A 242 3.79 9.29 -9.35
CA GLN A 242 4.49 8.75 -10.52
C GLN A 242 3.55 7.93 -11.42
N ARG A 243 2.28 7.80 -11.06
CA ARG A 243 1.30 6.95 -11.72
C ARG A 243 0.04 7.73 -12.01
N GLU A 244 -0.69 7.28 -13.02
CA GLU A 244 -1.95 7.88 -13.42
C GLU A 244 -3.07 6.86 -13.17
N PHE A 245 -4.17 7.35 -12.61
CA PHE A 245 -5.33 6.54 -12.27
C PHE A 245 -6.56 7.13 -12.92
N ILE A 246 -7.33 6.28 -13.60
CA ILE A 246 -8.62 6.65 -14.17
C ILE A 246 -9.73 5.90 -13.46
N ARG A 247 -10.90 6.52 -13.35
CA ARG A 247 -12.06 5.83 -12.79
C ARG A 247 -12.41 4.61 -13.67
N LEU A 248 -12.78 3.50 -13.04
CA LEU A 248 -13.18 2.29 -13.75
C LEU A 248 -14.46 2.54 -14.57
N GLU A 249 -14.31 2.54 -15.90
CA GLU A 249 -15.37 2.83 -16.86
C GLU A 249 -16.23 1.59 -17.21
N ASP A 250 -17.44 1.83 -17.72
CA ASP A 250 -18.42 0.78 -18.03
C ASP A 250 -17.95 -0.17 -19.15
N ASN A 251 -17.17 0.32 -20.12
CA ASN A 251 -16.54 -0.52 -21.16
C ASN A 251 -15.57 -1.55 -20.53
N ILE A 252 -14.74 -1.15 -19.57
CA ILE A 252 -13.82 -2.03 -18.84
C ILE A 252 -14.62 -3.01 -17.99
N CYS A 253 -15.68 -2.54 -17.33
CA CYS A 253 -16.58 -3.40 -16.57
C CYS A 253 -17.24 -4.47 -17.46
N GLY A 254 -17.69 -4.09 -18.66
CA GLY A 254 -18.23 -5.02 -19.65
C GLY A 254 -17.21 -6.07 -20.11
N LEU A 255 -15.93 -5.70 -20.22
CA LEU A 255 -14.85 -6.64 -20.52
C LEU A 255 -14.60 -7.62 -19.38
N MET A 256 -14.59 -7.15 -18.12
CA MET A 256 -14.43 -7.99 -16.93
C MET A 256 -15.58 -9.00 -16.75
N ASN A 257 -16.76 -8.69 -17.31
CA ASN A 257 -17.97 -9.52 -17.24
C ASN A 257 -18.18 -10.44 -18.45
N LYS A 258 -17.19 -10.56 -19.35
CA LYS A 258 -17.24 -11.56 -20.42
C LYS A 258 -17.17 -12.98 -19.83
N ASP A 259 -17.98 -13.87 -20.40
CA ASP A 259 -18.05 -15.27 -20.00
C ASP A 259 -16.66 -15.92 -19.98
N LEU A 260 -16.27 -16.48 -18.83
CA LEU A 260 -14.95 -17.08 -18.60
C LEU A 260 -14.77 -18.48 -19.20
N GLU A 261 -15.86 -19.19 -19.49
CA GLU A 261 -15.82 -20.48 -20.18
C GLU A 261 -15.47 -20.28 -21.65
N VAL A 262 -16.04 -19.22 -22.26
CA VAL A 262 -15.76 -18.84 -23.65
C VAL A 262 -14.49 -17.99 -23.78
N ASN A 263 -14.18 -17.17 -22.77
CA ASN A 263 -13.06 -16.23 -22.77
C ASN A 263 -12.20 -16.41 -21.51
N PRO A 264 -11.43 -17.51 -21.40
CA PRO A 264 -10.64 -17.82 -20.21
C PRO A 264 -9.59 -16.75 -19.90
N GLN A 265 -9.12 -16.00 -20.89
CA GLN A 265 -8.14 -14.94 -20.73
C GLN A 265 -8.62 -13.78 -19.84
N ILE A 266 -9.94 -13.61 -19.72
CA ILE A 266 -10.56 -12.50 -18.97
C ILE A 266 -10.22 -12.56 -17.48
N LYS A 267 -9.95 -13.74 -16.91
CA LYS A 267 -9.51 -13.83 -15.51
C LYS A 267 -8.14 -13.18 -15.28
N TYR A 268 -7.23 -13.23 -16.25
CA TYR A 268 -5.91 -12.58 -16.16
C TYR A 268 -6.01 -11.08 -16.45
N PHE A 269 -6.86 -10.70 -17.42
CA PHE A 269 -7.23 -9.31 -17.65
C PHE A 269 -7.74 -8.64 -16.38
N THR A 270 -8.80 -9.20 -15.78
CA THR A 270 -9.40 -8.72 -14.53
C THR A 270 -8.36 -8.66 -13.41
N ALA A 271 -7.45 -9.63 -13.37
CA ALA A 271 -6.41 -9.65 -12.36
C ALA A 271 -5.47 -8.44 -12.45
N ILE A 272 -4.98 -8.14 -13.65
CA ILE A 272 -4.04 -7.04 -13.89
C ILE A 272 -4.73 -5.68 -13.72
N VAL A 273 -5.97 -5.53 -14.20
CA VAL A 273 -6.74 -4.28 -14.08
C VAL A 273 -6.93 -3.86 -12.62
N LEU A 274 -7.21 -4.82 -11.73
CA LEU A 274 -7.48 -4.53 -10.32
C LEU A 274 -6.25 -4.54 -9.42
N ALA A 275 -5.15 -5.16 -9.85
CA ALA A 275 -3.91 -5.18 -9.07
C ALA A 275 -3.26 -3.79 -9.03
N GLY A 276 -3.25 -3.18 -7.84
CA GLY A 276 -2.79 -1.80 -7.63
C GLY A 276 -3.88 -0.74 -7.85
N ALA A 277 -5.13 -1.14 -8.11
CA ALA A 277 -6.24 -0.20 -8.19
C ALA A 277 -6.50 0.47 -6.82
N ILE A 278 -7.04 1.68 -6.87
CA ILE A 278 -7.46 2.45 -5.69
C ILE A 278 -8.96 2.34 -5.55
N MET A 279 -9.42 2.03 -4.35
CA MET A 279 -10.83 2.06 -3.99
C MET A 279 -11.07 3.13 -2.94
N ILE A 280 -12.00 4.04 -3.22
CA ILE A 280 -12.38 5.14 -2.33
C ILE A 280 -13.83 4.92 -1.88
N ASN A 281 -14.06 4.86 -0.57
CA ASN A 281 -15.40 4.90 -0.01
C ASN A 281 -15.80 6.37 0.23
N THR A 282 -16.59 6.93 -0.67
CA THR A 282 -17.00 8.34 -0.62
C THR A 282 -17.95 8.68 0.54
N LYS A 283 -18.48 7.67 1.24
CA LYS A 283 -19.37 7.88 2.39
C LYS A 283 -18.59 8.25 3.65
N ASN A 284 -17.42 7.65 3.84
CA ASN A 284 -16.56 7.84 5.02
C ASN A 284 -15.14 8.34 4.68
N ASN A 285 -14.87 8.65 3.41
CA ASN A 285 -13.59 9.13 2.88
C ASN A 285 -12.40 8.19 3.14
N GLN A 286 -12.65 6.91 3.43
CA GLN A 286 -11.60 5.93 3.54
C GLN A 286 -11.14 5.49 2.14
N ALA A 287 -9.84 5.27 1.98
CA ALA A 287 -9.28 4.82 0.73
C ALA A 287 -8.26 3.69 0.93
N VAL A 288 -8.27 2.75 0.00
CA VAL A 288 -7.42 1.56 0.05
C VAL A 288 -6.85 1.27 -1.33
N MET A 289 -5.57 0.90 -1.39
CA MET A 289 -4.97 0.34 -2.59
C MET A 289 -5.03 -1.19 -2.53
N LEU A 290 -5.45 -1.81 -3.63
CA LEU A 290 -5.61 -3.26 -3.77
C LEU A 290 -4.28 -3.88 -4.23
N ASN A 291 -3.31 -3.98 -3.34
CA ASN A 291 -1.94 -4.39 -3.67
C ASN A 291 -1.86 -5.76 -4.35
N THR A 292 -2.55 -6.77 -3.83
CA THR A 292 -2.55 -8.12 -4.42
C THR A 292 -3.96 -8.67 -4.44
N ILE A 293 -4.33 -9.27 -5.56
CA ILE A 293 -5.66 -9.80 -5.80
C ILE A 293 -5.59 -11.23 -6.35
N GLU A 294 -6.68 -11.97 -6.22
CA GLU A 294 -6.86 -13.32 -6.75
C GLU A 294 -8.24 -13.45 -7.40
N VAL A 295 -8.28 -13.84 -8.69
CA VAL A 295 -9.55 -13.99 -9.42
C VAL A 295 -10.05 -15.43 -9.34
N PHE A 296 -11.33 -15.62 -9.03
CA PHE A 296 -12.01 -16.91 -8.99
C PHE A 296 -13.24 -16.90 -9.90
N GLY A 297 -13.43 -17.96 -10.69
CA GLY A 297 -14.60 -18.11 -11.55
C GLY A 297 -15.89 -18.39 -10.76
N ARG A 298 -17.06 -18.10 -11.36
CA ARG A 298 -18.36 -18.23 -10.68
C ARG A 298 -18.96 -19.63 -10.71
N THR A 299 -18.66 -20.43 -11.73
CA THR A 299 -19.32 -21.72 -11.99
C THR A 299 -18.37 -22.88 -11.70
N LYS A 300 -18.94 -24.08 -11.44
CA LYS A 300 -18.15 -25.28 -11.10
C LYS A 300 -17.24 -25.72 -12.23
N THR A 301 -17.71 -25.55 -13.47
CA THR A 301 -16.98 -25.90 -14.69
C THR A 301 -15.78 -24.97 -14.92
N VAL A 302 -15.91 -23.69 -14.57
CA VAL A 302 -14.85 -22.70 -14.72
C VAL A 302 -13.85 -22.72 -13.56
N ASP A 303 -14.30 -22.98 -12.34
CA ASP A 303 -13.43 -22.94 -11.16
C ASP A 303 -13.90 -23.84 -10.01
N SER A 304 -13.03 -24.78 -9.61
CA SER A 304 -13.23 -25.62 -8.42
C SER A 304 -13.30 -24.82 -7.11
N HIS A 305 -12.72 -23.61 -7.09
CA HIS A 305 -12.64 -22.73 -5.92
C HIS A 305 -13.68 -21.61 -5.92
N ARG A 306 -14.70 -21.71 -6.77
CA ARG A 306 -15.76 -20.69 -6.87
C ARG A 306 -16.42 -20.38 -5.53
N GLU A 307 -16.93 -19.17 -5.42
CA GLU A 307 -17.91 -18.85 -4.40
C GLU A 307 -19.16 -19.73 -4.56
N SER A 308 -19.57 -20.40 -3.49
CA SER A 308 -20.79 -21.21 -3.48
C SER A 308 -22.03 -20.35 -3.21
N PHE A 309 -23.11 -20.61 -3.92
CA PHE A 309 -24.42 -19.96 -3.75
C PHE A 309 -25.43 -20.90 -3.09
N GLY A 310 -26.51 -20.37 -2.52
CA GLY A 310 -27.65 -21.16 -2.05
C GLY A 310 -28.22 -20.72 -0.70
N LYS A 311 -29.14 -21.53 -0.17
CA LYS A 311 -29.75 -21.33 1.15
C LYS A 311 -28.93 -22.04 2.22
N LEU A 312 -28.67 -21.36 3.32
CA LEU A 312 -28.26 -21.93 4.59
C LEU A 312 -29.50 -22.26 5.42
N LYS A 313 -29.36 -23.13 6.42
CA LYS A 313 -30.46 -23.44 7.36
C LYS A 313 -31.04 -22.17 8.04
N SER A 314 -30.21 -21.13 8.19
CA SER A 314 -30.53 -19.86 8.85
C SER A 314 -30.79 -18.67 7.91
N GLY A 315 -30.84 -18.87 6.59
CA GLY A 315 -31.09 -17.78 5.64
C GLY A 315 -30.46 -17.96 4.27
N ILE A 316 -30.35 -16.89 3.50
CA ILE A 316 -29.67 -16.90 2.20
C ILE A 316 -28.18 -16.67 2.44
N LYS A 317 -27.31 -17.43 1.78
CA LYS A 317 -25.88 -17.20 1.83
C LYS A 317 -25.56 -15.84 1.20
N THR A 318 -24.95 -14.93 1.96
CA THR A 318 -24.42 -13.67 1.42
C THR A 318 -23.37 -13.96 0.36
N THR A 319 -23.44 -13.27 -0.77
CA THR A 319 -22.51 -13.48 -1.89
C THR A 319 -21.96 -12.18 -2.42
N SER A 320 -20.87 -12.27 -3.18
CA SER A 320 -20.34 -11.13 -3.94
C SER A 320 -21.05 -10.91 -5.28
N ILE A 321 -22.26 -11.43 -5.52
CA ILE A 321 -23.00 -11.13 -6.76
C ILE A 321 -23.38 -9.66 -6.79
N PRO A 322 -23.09 -8.93 -7.89
CA PRO A 322 -23.57 -7.56 -8.04
C PRO A 322 -25.10 -7.52 -7.83
N PRO A 323 -25.60 -6.65 -6.94
CA PRO A 323 -27.02 -6.58 -6.68
C PRO A 323 -27.77 -6.06 -7.92
N PRO A 324 -29.06 -6.40 -8.09
CA PRO A 324 -29.89 -5.89 -9.20
C PRO A 324 -30.31 -4.44 -8.94
N LEU A 325 -29.34 -3.57 -8.67
CA LEU A 325 -29.50 -2.16 -8.35
C LEU A 325 -28.61 -1.33 -9.28
N LYS A 326 -28.93 -0.05 -9.42
CA LYS A 326 -28.02 0.89 -10.08
C LYS A 326 -26.78 1.09 -9.20
N ILE A 327 -25.66 0.52 -9.63
CA ILE A 327 -24.37 0.58 -8.93
C ILE A 327 -23.37 1.48 -9.67
N PRO A 328 -22.32 2.01 -9.00
CA PRO A 328 -21.39 2.98 -9.60
C PRO A 328 -20.54 2.46 -10.76
N HIS A 329 -20.34 1.14 -10.82
CA HIS A 329 -19.57 0.44 -11.85
C HIS A 329 -20.43 -0.73 -12.32
N HIS A 330 -20.87 -0.72 -13.58
CA HIS A 330 -21.84 -1.70 -14.07
C HIS A 330 -21.35 -3.14 -13.86
N ASP A 331 -22.14 -3.97 -13.17
CA ASP A 331 -21.78 -5.37 -12.87
C ASP A 331 -20.41 -5.57 -12.15
N VAL A 332 -19.89 -4.54 -11.47
CA VAL A 332 -18.67 -4.62 -10.65
C VAL A 332 -18.97 -4.09 -9.26
N TRP A 333 -18.87 -4.96 -8.26
CA TRP A 333 -19.43 -4.75 -6.94
C TRP A 333 -18.42 -5.00 -5.82
N PRO A 334 -17.82 -3.96 -5.22
CA PRO A 334 -17.02 -4.10 -4.02
C PRO A 334 -17.88 -4.47 -2.81
N THR A 335 -17.48 -5.48 -2.06
CA THR A 335 -18.16 -5.91 -0.84
C THR A 335 -17.18 -6.55 0.13
N VAL A 336 -17.60 -6.70 1.38
CA VAL A 336 -16.95 -7.57 2.34
C VAL A 336 -17.85 -8.77 2.56
N TYR A 337 -17.28 -9.98 2.65
CA TYR A 337 -17.99 -11.12 3.20
C TYR A 337 -17.30 -11.61 4.46
N ASN A 338 -18.10 -12.02 5.44
CA ASN A 338 -17.60 -12.62 6.67
C ASN A 338 -17.53 -14.15 6.49
N LYS A 339 -16.33 -14.72 6.62
CA LYS A 339 -16.13 -16.16 6.79
C LYS A 339 -15.57 -16.39 8.19
N GLY A 340 -15.62 -17.63 8.67
CA GLY A 340 -15.12 -17.99 10.01
C GLY A 340 -13.64 -17.62 10.28
N ASP A 341 -12.86 -17.29 9.25
CA ASP A 341 -11.49 -16.80 9.35
C ASP A 341 -11.34 -15.26 9.23
N GLY A 342 -12.46 -14.53 9.21
CA GLY A 342 -12.52 -13.06 9.22
C GLY A 342 -13.25 -12.45 8.02
N GLU A 343 -13.31 -11.12 8.03
CA GLU A 343 -13.86 -10.31 6.95
C GLU A 343 -12.92 -10.25 5.75
N LYS A 344 -13.43 -10.53 4.56
CA LYS A 344 -12.63 -10.55 3.33
C LYS A 344 -13.17 -9.52 2.35
N LEU A 345 -12.30 -8.60 1.94
CA LEU A 345 -12.62 -7.63 0.89
C LEU A 345 -12.59 -8.30 -0.48
N VAL A 346 -13.71 -8.20 -1.20
CA VAL A 346 -13.93 -8.85 -2.50
C VAL A 346 -14.58 -7.90 -3.48
N ILE A 347 -14.14 -7.96 -4.73
CA ILE A 347 -14.81 -7.31 -5.85
C ILE A 347 -15.54 -8.38 -6.65
N GLY A 348 -16.85 -8.33 -6.59
CA GLY A 348 -17.74 -9.22 -7.30
C GLY A 348 -18.02 -8.77 -8.71
N THR A 349 -18.15 -9.71 -9.62
CA THR A 349 -18.66 -9.52 -11.00
C THR A 349 -19.73 -10.57 -11.29
N GLN A 350 -20.39 -10.53 -12.44
CA GLN A 350 -21.33 -11.59 -12.82
C GLN A 350 -20.62 -12.93 -13.03
N VAL A 351 -19.40 -12.91 -13.57
CA VAL A 351 -18.67 -14.12 -14.01
C VAL A 351 -17.54 -14.56 -13.09
N SER A 352 -17.15 -13.71 -12.13
CA SER A 352 -16.02 -13.96 -11.22
C SER A 352 -16.18 -13.24 -9.88
N ASN A 353 -15.40 -13.67 -8.88
CA ASN A 353 -15.15 -12.92 -7.66
C ASN A 353 -13.64 -12.71 -7.48
N VAL A 354 -13.25 -11.50 -7.11
CA VAL A 354 -11.86 -11.09 -6.97
C VAL A 354 -11.54 -10.85 -5.51
N LEU A 355 -10.77 -11.73 -4.90
CA LEU A 355 -10.35 -11.61 -3.50
C LEU A 355 -9.15 -10.67 -3.40
N VAL A 356 -9.22 -9.70 -2.50
CA VAL A 356 -8.07 -8.86 -2.15
C VAL A 356 -7.26 -9.57 -1.08
N THR A 357 -6.01 -9.92 -1.39
CA THR A 357 -5.10 -10.64 -0.46
C THR A 357 -3.94 -9.78 0.04
N SER A 358 -3.80 -8.56 -0.46
CA SER A 358 -2.99 -7.52 0.18
C SER A 358 -3.58 -6.16 -0.11
N SER A 359 -3.58 -5.27 0.90
CA SER A 359 -4.03 -3.89 0.74
C SER A 359 -3.38 -2.94 1.73
N ILE A 360 -3.23 -1.67 1.35
CA ILE A 360 -2.75 -0.59 2.22
C ILE A 360 -3.76 0.56 2.25
N ARG A 361 -3.91 1.22 3.41
CA ARG A 361 -4.70 2.44 3.52
C ARG A 361 -3.95 3.60 2.88
N LEU A 362 -4.65 4.39 2.07
CA LEU A 362 -4.07 5.55 1.40
C LEU A 362 -4.37 6.87 2.11
N ASP A 363 -5.43 6.90 2.90
CA ASP A 363 -5.86 8.08 3.65
C ASP A 363 -5.22 8.18 5.04
N GLN A 364 -4.58 7.10 5.52
CA GLN A 364 -3.87 7.06 6.80
C GLN A 364 -2.72 6.05 6.76
N LYS A 365 -1.69 6.31 7.57
CA LYS A 365 -0.53 5.42 7.67
C LYS A 365 -0.82 4.28 8.65
N LEU A 366 -1.18 3.12 8.12
CA LEU A 366 -1.36 1.89 8.89
C LEU A 366 -0.53 0.74 8.30
N PRO A 367 -0.24 -0.32 9.09
CA PRO A 367 0.30 -1.55 8.54
C PRO A 367 -0.56 -2.09 7.38
N PRO A 368 0.06 -2.74 6.37
CA PRO A 368 -0.69 -3.39 5.32
C PRO A 368 -1.56 -4.52 5.88
N SER A 369 -2.76 -4.70 5.33
CA SER A 369 -3.51 -5.94 5.51
C SER A 369 -2.95 -6.97 4.52
N VAL A 370 -2.40 -8.07 5.00
CA VAL A 370 -1.77 -9.13 4.19
C VAL A 370 -2.43 -10.47 4.50
N GLY A 371 -2.79 -11.21 3.47
CA GLY A 371 -3.62 -12.41 3.55
C GLY A 371 -5.08 -12.13 3.17
N GLY A 372 -5.92 -13.16 3.26
CA GLY A 372 -7.31 -13.07 2.79
C GLY A 372 -8.25 -12.25 3.67
N THR A 373 -7.81 -11.80 4.85
CA THR A 373 -8.62 -11.06 5.81
C THR A 373 -8.25 -9.58 5.76
N THR A 374 -9.25 -8.71 5.68
CA THR A 374 -9.09 -7.25 5.62
C THR A 374 -9.43 -6.65 6.96
N VAL A 375 -8.44 -6.04 7.62
CA VAL A 375 -8.59 -5.51 8.99
C VAL A 375 -8.89 -4.02 9.05
N HIS A 376 -8.43 -3.27 8.05
CA HIS A 376 -8.44 -1.81 8.11
C HIS A 376 -9.41 -1.17 7.13
N PHE A 377 -10.15 -1.90 6.30
CA PHE A 377 -11.12 -1.32 5.36
C PHE A 377 -12.39 -2.16 5.34
N GLN A 378 -13.48 -1.60 5.86
CA GLN A 378 -14.74 -2.32 6.07
C GLN A 378 -15.88 -1.71 5.26
N LEU A 379 -16.79 -2.58 4.81
CA LEU A 379 -18.01 -2.22 4.10
C LEU A 379 -19.21 -2.84 4.85
N PRO A 380 -19.58 -2.28 6.02
CA PRO A 380 -20.54 -2.93 6.93
C PRO A 380 -21.97 -2.94 6.40
N THR A 381 -22.30 -2.05 5.45
CA THR A 381 -23.63 -1.98 4.85
C THR A 381 -23.54 -1.80 3.34
N ILE A 382 -24.63 -2.14 2.64
CA ILE A 382 -24.75 -1.96 1.19
C ILE A 382 -24.49 -0.51 0.74
N GLN A 383 -24.82 0.48 1.60
CA GLN A 383 -24.56 1.89 1.30
C GLN A 383 -23.07 2.23 1.28
N HIS A 384 -22.21 1.49 2.00
CA HIS A 384 -20.77 1.64 1.89
C HIS A 384 -20.26 1.11 0.56
N SER A 385 -20.73 -0.07 0.14
CA SER A 385 -20.42 -0.61 -1.19
C SER A 385 -20.91 0.28 -2.34
N LEU A 386 -22.13 0.84 -2.23
CA LEU A 386 -22.67 1.78 -3.21
C LEU A 386 -21.89 3.10 -3.28
N ALA A 387 -21.16 3.45 -2.22
CA ALA A 387 -20.33 4.65 -2.17
C ALA A 387 -18.89 4.40 -2.64
N CYS A 388 -18.53 3.14 -2.94
CA CYS A 388 -17.21 2.80 -3.44
C CYS A 388 -17.02 3.22 -4.89
N GLN A 389 -15.92 3.91 -5.14
CA GLN A 389 -15.42 4.23 -6.47
C GLN A 389 -14.07 3.53 -6.67
N LEU A 390 -13.93 2.83 -7.79
CA LEU A 390 -12.70 2.17 -8.22
C LEU A 390 -11.97 3.04 -9.24
N PHE A 391 -10.67 3.19 -9.05
CA PHE A 391 -9.75 3.85 -9.96
C PHE A 391 -8.63 2.87 -10.31
N VAL A 392 -8.41 2.66 -11.59
CA VAL A 392 -7.43 1.70 -12.11
C VAL A 392 -6.22 2.43 -12.65
N ASP A 393 -5.05 1.81 -12.47
CA ASP A 393 -3.78 2.29 -12.98
C ASP A 393 -3.74 2.20 -14.51
N THR A 394 -3.40 3.29 -15.19
CA THR A 394 -3.47 3.36 -16.66
C THR A 394 -2.46 2.43 -17.34
N GLU A 395 -1.24 2.30 -16.82
CA GLU A 395 -0.23 1.37 -17.35
C GLU A 395 -0.68 -0.09 -17.20
N SER A 396 -1.25 -0.44 -16.04
CA SER A 396 -1.76 -1.79 -15.78
C SER A 396 -2.95 -2.11 -16.68
N LEU A 397 -3.85 -1.14 -16.89
CA LEU A 397 -4.95 -1.27 -17.85
C LEU A 397 -4.42 -1.47 -19.28
N ALA A 398 -3.48 -0.65 -19.74
CA ALA A 398 -2.88 -0.77 -21.07
C ALA A 398 -2.23 -2.15 -21.28
N SER A 399 -1.50 -2.64 -20.28
CA SER A 399 -0.93 -3.99 -20.27
C SER A 399 -2.03 -5.06 -20.36
N ALA A 400 -3.10 -4.94 -19.57
CA ALA A 400 -4.21 -5.88 -19.59
C ALA A 400 -4.96 -5.90 -20.94
N MET A 401 -5.16 -4.73 -21.56
CA MET A 401 -5.86 -4.62 -22.85
C MET A 401 -5.19 -5.44 -23.96
N SER A 402 -3.87 -5.62 -23.90
CA SER A 402 -3.13 -6.50 -24.84
C SER A 402 -3.55 -7.97 -24.77
N MET A 403 -4.17 -8.41 -23.67
CA MET A 403 -4.56 -9.81 -23.43
C MET A 403 -5.96 -10.14 -23.96
N ILE A 404 -6.85 -9.16 -24.16
CA ILE A 404 -8.28 -9.40 -24.39
C ILE A 404 -8.53 -10.27 -25.62
N ASN A 405 -7.77 -10.03 -26.70
CA ASN A 405 -7.94 -10.74 -27.97
C ASN A 405 -7.14 -12.03 -28.05
N ASN A 406 -6.29 -12.33 -27.06
CA ASN A 406 -5.48 -13.53 -27.03
C ASN A 406 -6.05 -14.56 -26.05
N ARG A 407 -6.83 -15.51 -26.58
CA ARG A 407 -7.42 -16.60 -25.80
C ARG A 407 -6.40 -17.62 -25.26
N SER A 408 -5.16 -17.61 -25.77
CA SER A 408 -4.10 -18.50 -25.28
C SER A 408 -3.41 -17.99 -24.01
N VAL A 409 -3.76 -16.79 -23.52
CA VAL A 409 -3.21 -16.25 -22.29
C VAL A 409 -3.64 -17.14 -21.12
N ASN A 410 -2.65 -17.63 -20.37
CA ASN A 410 -2.83 -18.54 -19.26
C ASN A 410 -2.13 -18.08 -17.95
N LYS A 411 -1.62 -16.84 -17.93
CA LYS A 411 -0.86 -16.25 -16.82
C LYS A 411 -0.90 -14.73 -16.85
N VAL A 412 -0.74 -14.08 -15.69
CA VAL A 412 -0.73 -12.60 -15.58
C VAL A 412 0.61 -11.98 -16.00
N SER A 413 1.71 -12.71 -15.88
CA SER A 413 3.04 -12.22 -16.26
C SER A 413 3.95 -13.35 -16.72
N ASN A 414 4.84 -13.04 -17.66
CA ASN A 414 5.95 -13.92 -18.06
C ASN A 414 7.21 -13.70 -17.22
N THR A 415 7.26 -12.64 -16.42
CA THR A 415 8.41 -12.26 -15.61
C THR A 415 8.17 -12.53 -14.12
N GLY A 416 9.24 -12.82 -13.39
CA GLY A 416 9.21 -13.10 -11.96
C GLY A 416 9.05 -14.59 -11.61
N VAL A 417 8.88 -14.87 -10.31
CA VAL A 417 8.71 -16.23 -9.80
C VAL A 417 7.29 -16.71 -10.12
N ILE A 418 7.14 -17.61 -11.10
CA ILE A 418 5.83 -18.13 -11.56
C ILE A 418 4.93 -18.55 -10.39
N ALA A 419 5.51 -19.16 -9.36
CA ALA A 419 4.77 -19.60 -8.19
C ALA A 419 4.02 -18.48 -7.44
N GLN A 420 4.43 -17.22 -7.60
CA GLN A 420 3.73 -16.07 -6.99
C GLN A 420 2.37 -15.78 -7.62
N GLN A 421 2.15 -16.25 -8.85
CA GLN A 421 0.88 -16.08 -9.55
C GLN A 421 -0.15 -17.16 -9.19
N PHE A 422 0.23 -18.18 -8.40
CA PHE A 422 -0.75 -19.12 -7.84
C PHE A 422 -1.57 -18.43 -6.75
N ARG A 423 -2.87 -18.74 -6.75
CA ARG A 423 -3.82 -18.29 -5.72
C ARG A 423 -3.59 -18.99 -4.39
N GLN A 424 -4.02 -18.36 -3.31
CA GLN A 424 -4.02 -18.98 -1.99
C GLN A 424 -5.21 -19.93 -1.86
N VAL A 425 -4.94 -21.22 -2.03
CA VAL A 425 -5.93 -22.31 -1.98
C VAL A 425 -5.51 -23.36 -0.95
N ARG A 426 -6.49 -24.12 -0.44
CA ARG A 426 -6.29 -25.13 0.63
C ARG A 426 -6.87 -26.49 0.30
N SER A 427 -7.36 -26.68 -0.92
CA SER A 427 -8.05 -27.89 -1.33
C SER A 427 -8.08 -28.02 -2.86
N ASN A 428 -8.78 -29.03 -3.37
CA ASN A 428 -8.96 -29.28 -4.80
C ASN A 428 -7.64 -29.34 -5.59
N PHE A 429 -6.55 -29.78 -4.99
CA PHE A 429 -5.25 -29.93 -5.64
C PHE A 429 -5.27 -30.93 -6.81
N HIS A 430 -6.28 -31.81 -6.88
CA HIS A 430 -6.52 -32.65 -8.05
C HIS A 430 -7.17 -31.90 -9.24
N SER A 431 -7.66 -30.66 -9.06
CA SER A 431 -8.32 -29.89 -10.11
C SER A 431 -7.32 -29.04 -10.90
N PRO A 432 -7.36 -29.04 -12.24
CA PRO A 432 -6.53 -28.16 -13.07
C PRO A 432 -6.69 -26.67 -12.72
N THR A 433 -7.92 -26.23 -12.38
CA THR A 433 -8.22 -24.81 -12.11
C THR A 433 -7.51 -24.28 -10.86
N THR A 434 -7.09 -25.15 -9.94
CA THR A 434 -6.30 -24.78 -8.75
C THR A 434 -4.98 -24.11 -9.13
N TYR A 435 -4.41 -24.50 -10.27
CA TYR A 435 -3.12 -24.03 -10.76
C TYR A 435 -3.24 -22.85 -11.73
N SER A 436 -4.41 -22.21 -11.81
CA SER A 436 -4.59 -20.99 -12.61
C SER A 436 -3.68 -19.87 -12.08
N LEU A 437 -2.84 -19.33 -12.96
CA LEU A 437 -1.88 -18.25 -12.66
C LEU A 437 -2.55 -16.87 -12.71
N CYS A 438 -3.65 -16.70 -11.97
CA CYS A 438 -4.53 -15.51 -11.99
C CYS A 438 -4.51 -14.71 -10.68
N ARG A 439 -3.39 -14.80 -9.94
CA ARG A 439 -3.03 -13.87 -8.87
C ARG A 439 -2.09 -12.81 -9.40
N ALA A 440 -2.39 -11.54 -9.14
CA ALA A 440 -1.59 -10.41 -9.58
C ALA A 440 -1.32 -9.45 -8.43
N SER A 441 -0.15 -8.81 -8.48
CA SER A 441 0.25 -7.76 -7.56
C SER A 441 0.52 -6.48 -8.33
N GLY A 442 0.09 -5.37 -7.75
CA GLY A 442 0.14 -4.06 -8.37
C GLY A 442 1.59 -3.55 -8.52
N PRO A 443 1.79 -2.45 -9.25
CA PRO A 443 3.10 -1.88 -9.54
C PRO A 443 3.99 -1.66 -8.31
N LEU A 444 3.40 -1.26 -7.18
CA LEU A 444 4.12 -0.98 -5.93
C LEU A 444 4.51 -2.25 -5.15
N THR A 445 3.97 -3.41 -5.50
CA THR A 445 4.20 -4.70 -4.82
C THR A 445 4.64 -5.80 -5.80
N LYS A 446 5.27 -5.42 -6.92
CA LYS A 446 5.82 -6.35 -7.91
C LYS A 446 6.94 -7.24 -7.35
N SER A 447 7.69 -6.77 -6.35
CA SER A 447 8.73 -7.58 -5.70
C SER A 447 8.09 -8.75 -4.96
N HIS A 448 8.68 -9.94 -5.10
CA HIS A 448 8.24 -11.15 -4.39
C HIS A 448 8.28 -11.00 -2.86
N THR A 449 9.12 -10.10 -2.34
CA THR A 449 9.21 -9.77 -0.90
C THR A 449 8.03 -8.96 -0.38
N CYS A 450 7.27 -8.31 -1.27
CA CYS A 450 6.11 -7.47 -0.94
C CYS A 450 4.79 -8.19 -1.21
N GLN A 451 4.84 -9.47 -1.58
CA GLN A 451 3.67 -10.27 -1.94
C GLN A 451 3.33 -11.21 -0.79
N PRO A 452 2.04 -11.43 -0.50
CA PRO A 452 1.67 -12.40 0.51
C PRO A 452 2.23 -13.79 0.18
N TYR A 453 2.72 -14.50 1.18
CA TYR A 453 3.01 -15.92 1.07
C TYR A 453 1.73 -16.72 0.88
N THR A 454 1.82 -17.73 0.03
CA THR A 454 0.80 -18.73 -0.23
C THR A 454 1.35 -20.11 0.08
N ILE A 455 0.49 -21.12 0.03
CA ILE A 455 0.92 -22.51 0.15
C ILE A 455 2.00 -22.88 -0.88
N PHE A 456 2.01 -22.26 -2.06
CA PHE A 456 2.97 -22.51 -3.14
C PHE A 456 4.28 -21.74 -3.00
N THR A 457 4.32 -20.70 -2.16
CA THR A 457 5.48 -19.80 -2.04
C THR A 457 6.10 -19.80 -0.65
N LEU A 458 5.44 -20.39 0.34
CA LEU A 458 5.92 -20.45 1.72
C LEU A 458 7.29 -21.11 1.87
N ASN A 459 7.64 -22.08 1.01
CA ASN A 459 8.96 -22.71 1.02
C ASN A 459 10.11 -21.74 0.70
N ASN A 460 9.80 -20.54 0.18
CA ASN A 460 10.80 -19.50 -0.05
C ASN A 460 10.87 -18.49 1.11
N HIS A 461 10.14 -18.70 2.20
CA HIS A 461 10.20 -17.82 3.36
C HIS A 461 11.41 -18.18 4.23
N ASP A 462 12.46 -17.36 4.18
CA ASP A 462 13.76 -17.64 4.81
C ASP A 462 13.67 -17.93 6.31
N ARG A 463 12.70 -17.34 7.00
CA ARG A 463 12.51 -17.52 8.46
C ARG A 463 11.74 -18.79 8.82
N ALA A 464 11.05 -19.43 7.88
CA ALA A 464 10.23 -20.61 8.15
C ALA A 464 10.91 -21.92 7.71
N ARG A 465 11.24 -22.79 8.66
CA ARG A 465 11.78 -24.13 8.40
C ARG A 465 10.67 -25.16 8.16
N ILE A 466 9.85 -24.95 7.13
CA ILE A 466 8.70 -25.82 6.82
C ILE A 466 9.02 -26.66 5.60
N SER A 467 9.80 -27.71 5.82
CA SER A 467 10.28 -28.61 4.77
C SER A 467 9.14 -29.20 3.92
N CYS A 468 8.00 -29.49 4.52
CA CYS A 468 6.84 -30.03 3.81
C CYS A 468 6.15 -29.02 2.87
N ALA A 469 6.37 -27.71 3.01
CA ALA A 469 5.81 -26.72 2.09
C ALA A 469 6.39 -26.85 0.67
N ALA A 470 7.59 -27.45 0.53
CA ALA A 470 8.21 -27.72 -0.75
C ALA A 470 7.33 -28.55 -1.70
N ILE A 471 6.48 -29.43 -1.17
CA ILE A 471 5.63 -30.31 -2.00
C ILE A 471 4.65 -29.51 -2.85
N PHE A 472 4.06 -28.44 -2.31
CA PHE A 472 3.09 -27.63 -3.04
C PHE A 472 3.74 -26.89 -4.19
N LYS A 473 4.93 -26.30 -3.96
CA LYS A 473 5.72 -25.66 -5.01
C LYS A 473 6.07 -26.66 -6.12
N LEU A 474 6.55 -27.85 -5.75
CA LEU A 474 6.90 -28.90 -6.70
C LEU A 474 5.69 -29.29 -7.55
N ILE A 475 4.57 -29.62 -6.92
CA ILE A 475 3.33 -30.00 -7.61
C ILE A 475 2.85 -28.90 -8.53
N GLY A 476 2.84 -27.64 -8.07
CA GLY A 476 2.42 -26.51 -8.89
C GLY A 476 3.28 -26.34 -10.14
N LEU A 477 4.60 -26.46 -10.00
CA LEU A 477 5.51 -26.37 -11.15
C LEU A 477 5.31 -27.54 -12.13
N GLU A 478 5.15 -28.75 -11.62
CA GLU A 478 4.92 -29.93 -12.46
C GLU A 478 3.63 -29.80 -13.28
N VAL A 479 2.54 -29.33 -12.66
CA VAL A 479 1.26 -29.11 -13.36
C VAL A 479 1.38 -28.02 -14.42
N ILE A 480 2.13 -26.94 -14.17
CA ILE A 480 2.34 -25.89 -15.17
C ILE A 480 3.18 -26.40 -16.36
N GLN A 481 4.15 -27.28 -16.11
CA GLN A 481 5.05 -27.79 -17.14
C GLN A 481 4.42 -28.91 -17.98
N GLN A 482 3.74 -29.85 -17.35
CA GLN A 482 3.22 -31.07 -17.98
C GLN A 482 1.70 -31.06 -18.21
N GLY A 483 0.98 -30.06 -17.69
CA GLY A 483 -0.46 -29.95 -17.85
C GLY A 483 -1.20 -31.16 -17.24
N LEU A 484 -2.02 -31.83 -18.06
CA LEU A 484 -2.82 -32.97 -17.63
C LEU A 484 -1.99 -34.24 -17.33
N ASP A 485 -0.79 -34.33 -17.91
CA ASP A 485 0.11 -35.48 -17.76
C ASP A 485 1.04 -35.37 -16.54
N ALA A 486 0.82 -34.35 -15.70
CA ALA A 486 1.66 -34.05 -14.55
C ALA A 486 1.66 -35.19 -13.51
N LYS A 487 2.86 -35.61 -13.10
CA LYS A 487 3.09 -36.77 -12.22
C LYS A 487 3.96 -36.42 -11.03
N LEU A 488 3.60 -36.93 -9.86
CA LEU A 488 4.40 -36.80 -8.65
C LEU A 488 5.44 -37.92 -8.57
N GLN A 489 6.71 -37.56 -8.41
CA GLN A 489 7.80 -38.52 -8.27
C GLN A 489 7.94 -39.02 -6.83
N LYS A 490 8.00 -40.34 -6.63
CA LYS A 490 8.15 -40.97 -5.30
C LYS A 490 9.42 -40.49 -4.59
N SER A 491 10.53 -40.38 -5.32
CA SER A 491 11.83 -39.93 -4.80
C SER A 491 11.76 -38.52 -4.19
N SER A 492 11.06 -37.59 -4.84
CA SER A 492 10.87 -36.22 -4.33
C SER A 492 10.02 -36.20 -3.06
N VAL A 493 8.93 -36.99 -3.02
CA VAL A 493 8.09 -37.12 -1.83
C VAL A 493 8.89 -37.71 -0.66
N THR A 494 9.69 -38.75 -0.90
CA THR A 494 10.56 -39.36 0.11
C THR A 494 11.56 -38.36 0.66
N ALA A 495 12.22 -37.58 -0.20
CA ALA A 495 13.18 -36.56 0.23
C ALA A 495 12.54 -35.48 1.12
N ILE A 496 11.30 -35.08 0.82
CA ILE A 496 10.53 -34.13 1.64
C ILE A 496 10.09 -34.79 2.95
N ALA A 497 9.57 -36.01 2.90
CA ALA A 497 9.10 -36.77 4.06
C ALA A 497 10.21 -36.99 5.10
N ASN A 498 11.44 -37.24 4.64
CA ASN A 498 12.61 -37.42 5.50
C ASN A 498 12.96 -36.15 6.30
N LYS A 499 12.62 -34.98 5.79
CA LYS A 499 12.82 -33.68 6.45
C LYS A 499 11.60 -33.21 7.25
N ALA A 500 10.46 -33.87 7.11
CA ALA A 500 9.23 -33.50 7.80
C ALA A 500 9.22 -34.06 9.22
N THR A 501 8.51 -33.39 10.13
CA THR A 501 8.35 -33.81 11.53
C THR A 501 6.88 -33.80 11.95
N GLY A 502 6.57 -34.42 13.09
CA GLY A 502 5.24 -34.42 13.69
C GLY A 502 4.10 -34.88 12.77
N LYS A 503 2.96 -34.19 12.83
CA LYS A 503 1.78 -34.48 12.01
C LYS A 503 2.04 -34.33 10.51
N ALA A 504 2.90 -33.41 10.09
CA ALA A 504 3.26 -33.25 8.68
C ALA A 504 3.97 -34.51 8.16
N LYS A 505 4.89 -35.11 8.94
CA LYS A 505 5.54 -36.38 8.57
C LYS A 505 4.52 -37.50 8.38
N GLN A 506 3.54 -37.62 9.28
CA GLN A 506 2.49 -38.63 9.17
C GLN A 506 1.70 -38.51 7.86
N ILE A 507 1.34 -37.29 7.45
CA ILE A 507 0.66 -37.06 6.17
C ILE A 507 1.56 -37.38 4.99
N MET A 508 2.84 -36.99 5.03
CA MET A 508 3.80 -37.31 3.98
C MET A 508 3.98 -38.83 3.82
N THR A 509 3.98 -39.60 4.91
CA THR A 509 3.98 -41.07 4.87
C THR A 509 2.71 -41.62 4.22
N LYS A 510 1.53 -41.05 4.50
CA LYS A 510 0.29 -41.44 3.82
C LYS A 510 0.35 -41.15 2.32
N ILE A 511 0.96 -40.03 1.91
CA ILE A 511 1.19 -39.74 0.48
C ILE A 511 2.11 -40.79 -0.14
N LEU A 512 3.17 -41.22 0.55
CA LEU A 512 4.06 -42.29 0.07
C LEU A 512 3.35 -43.64 -0.09
N GLN A 513 2.32 -43.92 0.71
CA GLN A 513 1.52 -45.13 0.61
C GLN A 513 0.59 -45.15 -0.62
N LEU A 514 0.34 -43.99 -1.25
CA LEU A 514 -0.45 -43.92 -2.49
C LEU A 514 0.30 -44.46 -3.71
N PHE A 515 1.61 -44.68 -3.60
CA PHE A 515 2.42 -45.30 -4.65
C PHE A 515 2.27 -46.82 -4.57
N GLU A 516 1.35 -47.37 -5.36
CA GLU A 516 1.06 -48.81 -5.39
C GLU A 516 2.24 -49.64 -5.90
N GLY A 517 2.59 -50.72 -5.18
CA GLY A 517 3.67 -51.63 -5.55
C GLY A 517 5.01 -50.91 -5.84
N ASP A 518 5.56 -51.20 -7.02
CA ASP A 518 6.83 -50.62 -7.49
C ASP A 518 6.64 -49.31 -8.28
N ALA A 519 5.45 -48.69 -8.24
CA ALA A 519 5.20 -47.44 -8.94
C ALA A 519 6.15 -46.33 -8.44
N THR A 520 6.85 -45.72 -9.39
CA THR A 520 7.76 -44.59 -9.14
C THR A 520 7.05 -43.23 -9.23
N THR A 521 5.85 -43.21 -9.81
CA THR A 521 5.05 -42.00 -10.02
C THR A 521 3.57 -42.23 -9.76
N ILE A 522 2.85 -41.18 -9.40
CA ILE A 522 1.37 -41.14 -9.36
C ILE A 522 0.87 -39.88 -10.08
N PRO A 523 -0.35 -39.90 -10.68
CA PRO A 523 -0.93 -38.71 -11.28
C PRO A 523 -1.21 -37.63 -10.23
N LEU A 524 -0.98 -36.36 -10.59
CA LEU A 524 -1.28 -35.20 -9.74
C LEU A 524 -2.74 -34.77 -9.84
N LEU A 525 -3.24 -34.65 -11.08
CA LEU A 525 -4.60 -34.24 -11.36
C LEU A 525 -5.54 -35.45 -11.33
N PHE A 526 -6.80 -35.19 -10.97
CA PHE A 526 -7.85 -36.20 -10.79
C PHE A 526 -7.56 -37.29 -9.73
N ASN A 527 -6.50 -37.12 -8.93
CA ASN A 527 -6.15 -37.99 -7.83
C ASN A 527 -6.77 -37.52 -6.51
N GLU A 528 -7.97 -38.02 -6.18
CA GLU A 528 -8.72 -37.61 -4.99
C GLU A 528 -8.01 -37.99 -3.68
N GLY A 529 -7.35 -39.16 -3.64
CA GLY A 529 -6.60 -39.61 -2.46
C GLY A 529 -5.41 -38.71 -2.13
N LEU A 530 -4.64 -38.31 -3.16
CA LEU A 530 -3.57 -37.34 -3.00
C LEU A 530 -4.13 -35.98 -2.55
N ASN A 531 -5.23 -35.54 -3.16
CA ASN A 531 -5.88 -34.29 -2.81
C ASN A 531 -6.34 -34.23 -1.34
N GLU A 532 -6.87 -35.32 -0.80
CA GLU A 532 -7.25 -35.40 0.61
C GLU A 532 -6.05 -35.15 1.51
N GLN A 533 -4.93 -35.84 1.25
CA GLN A 533 -3.71 -35.68 2.04
C GLN A 533 -3.11 -34.27 1.90
N LEU A 534 -3.08 -33.71 0.69
CA LEU A 534 -2.62 -32.34 0.47
C LEU A 534 -3.51 -31.29 1.15
N SER A 535 -4.83 -31.51 1.17
CA SER A 535 -5.77 -30.63 1.88
C SER A 535 -5.50 -30.65 3.39
N ASN A 536 -5.31 -31.84 3.96
CA ASN A 536 -4.94 -32.01 5.37
C ASN A 536 -3.59 -31.34 5.68
N LEU A 537 -2.59 -31.51 4.80
CA LEU A 537 -1.28 -30.88 4.97
C LEU A 537 -1.38 -29.35 4.90
N SER A 538 -2.20 -28.81 4.00
CA SER A 538 -2.38 -27.36 3.87
C SER A 538 -2.97 -26.72 5.13
N ASN A 539 -3.86 -27.42 5.82
CA ASN A 539 -4.44 -26.96 7.09
C ASN A 539 -3.39 -26.92 8.21
N ILE A 540 -2.44 -27.86 8.22
CA ILE A 540 -1.33 -27.88 9.19
C ILE A 540 -0.38 -26.70 8.96
N ILE A 541 -0.10 -26.36 7.71
CA ILE A 541 0.87 -25.33 7.34
C ILE A 541 0.27 -23.91 7.46
N LEU A 542 -1.05 -23.80 7.49
CA LEU A 542 -1.75 -22.52 7.49
C LEU A 542 -1.28 -21.50 8.56
N PRO A 543 -1.10 -21.88 9.84
CA PRO A 543 -0.63 -20.92 10.85
C PRO A 543 0.70 -20.27 10.48
N SER A 544 1.59 -21.01 9.83
CA SER A 544 2.87 -20.46 9.37
C SER A 544 2.74 -19.52 8.19
N ILE A 545 1.73 -19.70 7.33
CA ILE A 545 1.42 -18.71 6.28
C ILE A 545 0.90 -17.42 6.92
N VAL A 546 0.04 -17.53 7.93
CA VAL A 546 -0.45 -16.36 8.67
C VAL A 546 0.72 -15.62 9.31
N GLN A 547 1.61 -16.34 10.01
CA GLN A 547 2.80 -15.77 10.62
C GLN A 547 3.75 -15.13 9.59
N ALA A 548 4.00 -15.79 8.46
CA ALA A 548 4.83 -15.24 7.39
C ALA A 548 4.25 -13.96 6.77
N ASN A 549 2.94 -13.77 6.86
CA ASN A 549 2.23 -12.59 6.35
C ASN A 549 2.01 -11.48 7.39
N GLN A 550 2.37 -11.69 8.66
CA GLN A 550 2.35 -10.66 9.71
C GLN A 550 3.59 -9.76 9.69
N GLY A 551 4.55 -10.05 8.81
CA GLY A 551 5.92 -9.51 8.80
C GLY A 551 6.06 -8.01 8.67
#